data_AF-A0A955SBY6-F1
#
_entry.id   AF-A0A955SBY6-F1
#
_cell.length_a   1.000
_cell.length_b   1.000
_cell.length_c   1.000
_cell.angle_alpha   90.00
_cell.angle_beta   90.00
_cell.angle_gamma   90.00
#
_symmetry.space_group_name_H-M   'P 1'
#
loop_
_entity.id
_entity.type
_entity.pdbx_description
1 polymer ?
#
loop_
_entity_poly.entity_id
_entity_poly.type
_entity_poly.pdbx_seq_one_letter_code
_entity_poly.pdbx_strand_id
1 'polypeptide(L)'
;KAWEEGYTKNWNQGSSIHVGDPETSSHVQIVGNYIENGAQGVDIHGDEVTLANNITNGAFLGMKAMHGSRNTLIVGNQFSKCDINGVLLQPGVASHAAGAPERPDGNPEANVDGGSIVAKNMVSDFGYGNSNWIWGNERYPFEFSAGQMPDDPPLSDVIVEGNILYDPGRDGILVEGKPQVVPPRYLVAVEVSPDNPAGLKGPVNVIFANNLFDPGTQGVSKPPDLIQKQ
;
A
#
# COMPACT_ATOMS: atom_id res chain seq x y z
N LYS A 1 -7.50 2.13 27.09
CA LYS A 1 -6.82 1.08 26.30
C LYS A 1 -5.39 1.48 25.95
N ALA A 2 -5.06 2.18 24.85
CA ALA A 2 -3.65 2.51 24.52
C ALA A 2 -2.91 3.35 25.60
N TRP A 3 -3.60 4.27 26.28
CA TRP A 3 -3.02 5.07 27.38
C TRP A 3 -2.69 4.24 28.63
N GLU A 4 -3.43 3.16 28.88
CA GLU A 4 -3.24 2.28 30.05
C GLU A 4 -2.12 1.25 29.79
N GLU A 5 -1.84 0.94 28.53
CA GLU A 5 -0.80 0.00 28.13
C GLU A 5 0.61 0.61 28.17
N GLY A 6 0.74 1.94 28.25
CA GLY A 6 2.02 2.65 28.35
C GLY A 6 2.90 2.56 27.08
N TYR A 7 2.46 1.80 26.09
CA TYR A 7 2.98 1.78 24.74
C TYR A 7 1.80 1.60 23.79
N THR A 8 1.95 2.10 22.57
CA THR A 8 1.01 1.79 21.50
C THR A 8 1.77 0.98 20.44
N LYS A 9 1.14 -0.09 19.95
CA LYS A 9 1.59 -0.73 18.71
C LYS A 9 1.22 0.10 17.48
N ASN A 10 0.39 1.13 17.64
CA ASN A 10 0.05 2.03 16.54
C ASN A 10 1.31 2.82 16.18
N TRP A 11 1.88 2.41 15.07
CA TRP A 11 2.93 3.09 14.35
C TRP A 11 2.58 4.58 14.13
N ASN A 12 3.59 5.47 14.09
CA ASN A 12 3.49 6.88 13.66
C ASN A 12 2.56 7.06 12.44
N GLN A 13 1.27 7.34 12.69
CA GLN A 13 0.25 7.59 11.67
C GLN A 13 0.32 9.04 11.15
N GLY A 14 1.53 9.51 10.84
CA GLY A 14 1.74 10.86 10.32
C GLY A 14 1.55 10.91 8.81
N SER A 15 0.33 11.13 8.36
CA SER A 15 0.02 11.24 6.93
C SER A 15 0.18 12.68 6.44
N SER A 16 0.82 12.88 5.29
CA SER A 16 0.98 14.23 4.71
C SER A 16 -0.35 14.73 4.17
N ILE A 17 -1.12 13.83 3.54
CA ILE A 17 -2.53 14.03 3.20
C ILE A 17 -3.32 12.84 3.74
N HIS A 18 -4.40 13.12 4.46
CA HIS A 18 -5.34 12.12 4.95
C HIS A 18 -6.74 12.41 4.42
N VAL A 19 -7.32 11.45 3.70
CA VAL A 19 -8.77 11.41 3.45
C VAL A 19 -9.37 10.60 4.57
N GLY A 20 -9.97 11.27 5.55
CA GLY A 20 -10.58 10.64 6.73
C GLY A 20 -12.07 10.39 6.58
N ASP A 21 -12.71 9.90 7.63
CA ASP A 21 -14.16 9.57 7.69
C ASP A 21 -14.57 8.43 6.73
N PRO A 22 -14.10 7.19 6.99
CA PRO A 22 -14.17 6.04 6.07
C PRO A 22 -15.54 5.72 5.49
N GLU A 23 -16.62 6.02 6.21
CA GLU A 23 -17.99 5.68 5.79
C GLU A 23 -18.72 6.84 5.09
N THR A 24 -18.11 8.04 5.02
CA THR A 24 -18.81 9.23 4.52
C THR A 24 -18.00 10.06 3.53
N SER A 25 -16.66 9.99 3.57
CA SER A 25 -15.83 10.65 2.58
C SER A 25 -15.86 9.90 1.26
N SER A 26 -16.21 10.62 0.19
CA SER A 26 -16.15 10.09 -1.17
C SER A 26 -15.77 11.17 -2.20
N HIS A 27 -15.42 10.74 -3.42
CA HIS A 27 -15.19 11.63 -4.57
C HIS A 27 -14.06 12.66 -4.38
N VAL A 28 -13.06 12.34 -3.56
CA VAL A 28 -11.91 13.22 -3.33
C VAL A 28 -10.88 13.03 -4.44
N GLN A 29 -10.29 14.14 -4.91
CA GLN A 29 -9.23 14.13 -5.91
C GLN A 29 -7.94 14.71 -5.31
N ILE A 30 -6.86 13.93 -5.36
CA ILE A 30 -5.51 14.32 -4.96
C ILE A 30 -4.65 14.22 -6.22
N VAL A 31 -4.43 15.36 -6.88
CA VAL A 31 -3.82 15.39 -8.21
C VAL A 31 -2.66 16.39 -8.29
N GLY A 32 -1.52 15.95 -8.84
CA GLY A 32 -0.42 16.86 -9.21
C GLY A 32 0.35 17.44 -8.03
N ASN A 33 0.38 16.76 -6.88
CA ASN A 33 1.09 17.22 -5.68
C ASN A 33 2.54 16.73 -5.64
N TYR A 34 3.38 17.46 -4.92
CA TYR A 34 4.70 17.01 -4.48
C TYR A 34 4.70 16.86 -2.95
N ILE A 35 5.01 15.65 -2.48
CA ILE A 35 5.00 15.26 -1.07
C ILE A 35 6.40 14.75 -0.73
N GLU A 36 6.98 15.22 0.37
CA GLU A 36 8.36 14.87 0.73
C GLU A 36 8.52 14.57 2.22
N ASN A 37 9.27 13.50 2.52
CA ASN A 37 9.64 13.08 3.88
C ASN A 37 8.44 12.85 4.84
N GLY A 38 7.28 12.46 4.31
CA GLY A 38 6.12 12.07 5.12
C GLY A 38 6.28 10.68 5.75
N ALA A 39 5.69 10.41 6.92
CA ALA A 39 5.61 9.02 7.39
C ALA A 39 4.71 8.22 6.45
N GLN A 40 3.55 8.78 6.09
CA GLN A 40 2.72 8.32 4.98
C GLN A 40 2.55 9.48 3.99
N GLY A 41 2.75 9.24 2.70
CA GLY A 41 2.54 10.26 1.69
C GLY A 41 1.07 10.63 1.61
N VAL A 42 0.24 9.65 1.24
CA VAL A 42 -1.22 9.78 1.25
C VAL A 42 -1.85 8.59 1.98
N ASP A 43 -2.80 8.88 2.87
CA ASP A 43 -3.61 7.89 3.56
C ASP A 43 -5.07 8.09 3.18
N ILE A 44 -5.69 7.06 2.62
CA ILE A 44 -7.06 7.11 2.11
C ILE A 44 -7.92 6.20 2.98
N HIS A 45 -8.88 6.81 3.67
CA HIS A 45 -10.00 6.17 4.34
C HIS A 45 -11.29 6.76 3.74
N GLY A 46 -11.71 6.28 2.57
CA GLY A 46 -12.91 6.75 1.90
C GLY A 46 -13.05 6.25 0.46
N ASP A 47 -14.22 6.49 -0.12
CA ASP A 47 -14.63 5.91 -1.39
C ASP A 47 -14.33 6.79 -2.60
N GLU A 48 -14.17 6.16 -3.76
CA GLU A 48 -14.17 6.85 -5.07
C GLU A 48 -13.10 7.94 -5.15
N VAL A 49 -11.99 7.72 -4.45
CA VAL A 49 -10.86 8.66 -4.38
C VAL A 49 -10.01 8.50 -5.63
N THR A 50 -9.61 9.62 -6.22
CA THR A 50 -8.61 9.64 -7.31
C THR A 50 -7.30 10.20 -6.79
N LEU A 51 -6.27 9.36 -6.74
CA LEU A 51 -4.89 9.73 -6.49
C LEU A 51 -4.11 9.67 -7.80
N ALA A 52 -3.86 10.82 -8.43
CA ALA A 52 -3.27 10.86 -9.76
C ALA A 52 -2.10 11.83 -9.94
N ASN A 53 -1.06 11.40 -10.66
CA ASN A 53 0.06 12.25 -11.08
C ASN A 53 0.76 12.98 -9.94
N ASN A 54 0.82 12.39 -8.75
CA ASN A 54 1.55 12.94 -7.61
C ASN A 54 2.98 12.40 -7.58
N ILE A 55 3.87 13.13 -6.92
CA ILE A 55 5.22 12.70 -6.59
C ILE A 55 5.33 12.62 -5.08
N THR A 56 5.61 11.44 -4.54
CA THR A 56 5.95 11.22 -3.14
C THR A 56 7.41 10.78 -3.06
N ASN A 57 8.24 11.55 -2.37
CA ASN A 57 9.68 11.33 -2.25
C ASN A 57 10.11 11.14 -0.80
N GLY A 58 10.74 10.02 -0.49
CA GLY A 58 11.35 9.78 0.83
C GLY A 58 10.35 9.49 1.96
N ALA A 59 9.15 9.01 1.64
CA ALA A 59 8.16 8.66 2.65
C ALA A 59 8.40 7.25 3.23
N PHE A 60 7.84 6.89 4.39
CA PHE A 60 7.87 5.48 4.80
C PHE A 60 6.90 4.68 3.93
N LEU A 61 5.66 5.15 3.84
CA LEU A 61 4.63 4.66 2.94
C LEU A 61 4.39 5.70 1.85
N GLY A 62 4.52 5.34 0.58
CA GLY A 62 4.24 6.24 -0.55
C GLY A 62 2.76 6.64 -0.57
N MET A 63 1.88 5.65 -0.53
CA MET A 63 0.45 5.81 -0.29
C MET A 63 -0.13 4.56 0.37
N LYS A 64 -1.28 4.75 1.02
CA LYS A 64 -2.04 3.69 1.67
C LYS A 64 -3.55 3.91 1.46
N ALA A 65 -4.29 2.85 1.13
CA ALA A 65 -5.75 2.86 1.10
C ALA A 65 -6.27 1.76 2.04
N MET A 66 -7.10 2.17 3.00
CA MET A 66 -7.57 1.35 4.10
C MET A 66 -8.98 1.72 4.55
N HIS A 67 -9.51 0.93 5.49
CA HIS A 67 -10.65 1.27 6.32
C HIS A 67 -11.94 1.48 5.52
N GLY A 68 -12.13 0.76 4.42
CA GLY A 68 -13.30 0.88 3.58
C GLY A 68 -13.07 1.73 2.33
N SER A 69 -11.86 1.70 1.78
CA SER A 69 -11.55 2.46 0.56
C SER A 69 -12.04 1.71 -0.69
N ARG A 70 -13.24 2.03 -1.16
CA ARG A 70 -13.79 1.44 -2.40
C ARG A 70 -13.47 2.27 -3.62
N ASN A 71 -13.41 1.63 -4.78
CA ASN A 71 -13.44 2.28 -6.08
C ASN A 71 -12.36 3.35 -6.26
N THR A 72 -11.18 3.12 -5.68
CA THR A 72 -10.09 4.10 -5.69
C THR A 72 -9.24 3.97 -6.95
N LEU A 73 -8.92 5.11 -7.57
CA LEU A 73 -8.03 5.20 -8.73
C LEU A 73 -6.65 5.71 -8.30
N ILE A 74 -5.62 4.88 -8.38
CA ILE A 74 -4.23 5.21 -8.06
C ILE A 74 -3.43 5.15 -9.35
N VAL A 75 -3.26 6.28 -10.02
CA VAL A 75 -2.78 6.31 -11.41
C VAL A 75 -1.69 7.33 -11.69
N GLY A 76 -0.63 6.91 -12.39
CA GLY A 76 0.39 7.85 -12.89
C GLY A 76 1.24 8.52 -11.81
N ASN A 77 1.26 7.99 -10.59
CA ASN A 77 2.05 8.57 -9.49
C ASN A 77 3.50 8.09 -9.52
N GLN A 78 4.40 8.87 -8.91
CA GLN A 78 5.78 8.51 -8.67
C GLN A 78 6.01 8.39 -7.16
N PHE A 79 6.40 7.19 -6.70
CA PHE A 79 6.75 6.90 -5.32
C PHE A 79 8.25 6.59 -5.27
N SER A 80 9.06 7.61 -4.99
CA SER A 80 10.52 7.46 -4.94
C SER A 80 11.02 7.40 -3.51
N LYS A 81 12.06 6.60 -3.27
CA LYS A 81 12.73 6.49 -1.97
C LYS A 81 11.78 6.15 -0.82
N CYS A 82 10.71 5.42 -1.13
CA CYS A 82 9.82 4.91 -0.10
C CYS A 82 10.52 3.82 0.68
N ASP A 83 10.32 3.80 2.00
CA ASP A 83 11.05 2.86 2.85
C ASP A 83 10.29 1.57 3.13
N ILE A 84 8.96 1.52 3.22
CA ILE A 84 8.18 0.33 3.65
C ILE A 84 7.24 -0.19 2.57
N ASN A 85 6.45 0.69 1.96
CA ASN A 85 5.68 0.41 0.75
C ASN A 85 5.67 1.65 -0.14
N GLY A 86 5.65 1.47 -1.46
CA GLY A 86 5.22 2.51 -2.38
C GLY A 86 3.69 2.60 -2.40
N VAL A 87 3.04 1.44 -2.49
CA VAL A 87 1.57 1.31 -2.48
C VAL A 87 1.17 0.20 -1.51
N LEU A 88 0.27 0.51 -0.58
CA LEU A 88 -0.36 -0.46 0.32
C LEU A 88 -1.89 -0.37 0.21
N LEU A 89 -2.54 -1.49 -0.10
CA LEU A 89 -3.98 -1.66 0.04
C LEU A 89 -4.24 -2.72 1.11
N GLN A 90 -5.09 -2.40 2.09
CA GLN A 90 -5.36 -3.30 3.21
C GLN A 90 -6.72 -2.97 3.84
N PRO A 91 -7.61 -3.94 4.09
CA PRO A 91 -8.76 -3.71 4.94
C PRO A 91 -8.28 -3.42 6.37
N GLY A 92 -8.93 -2.49 7.07
CA GLY A 92 -8.57 -2.25 8.46
C GLY A 92 -9.76 -2.10 9.36
N VAL A 93 -9.55 -1.64 10.58
CA VAL A 93 -10.54 -1.74 11.67
C VAL A 93 -11.92 -1.12 11.43
N ALA A 94 -12.10 -0.23 10.44
CA ALA A 94 -13.40 0.31 10.07
C ALA A 94 -14.09 -0.45 8.92
N SER A 95 -13.42 -1.45 8.34
CA SER A 95 -13.94 -2.25 7.23
C SER A 95 -14.90 -3.31 7.78
N HIS A 96 -16.13 -3.36 7.28
CA HIS A 96 -17.14 -4.32 7.72
C HIS A 96 -18.09 -4.72 6.59
N ALA A 97 -18.61 -5.94 6.68
CA ALA A 97 -19.69 -6.38 5.81
C ALA A 97 -20.98 -5.61 6.13
N ALA A 98 -21.96 -5.66 5.23
CA ALA A 98 -23.29 -5.16 5.54
C ALA A 98 -23.90 -5.97 6.70
N GLY A 99 -24.58 -5.27 7.61
CA GLY A 99 -25.14 -5.84 8.84
C GLY A 99 -26.66 -5.76 8.90
N ALA A 100 -27.25 -6.27 9.99
CA ALA A 100 -28.56 -5.79 10.41
C ALA A 100 -28.34 -4.52 11.23
N PRO A 101 -29.14 -3.45 11.04
CA PRO A 101 -28.99 -2.25 11.84
C PRO A 101 -29.27 -2.57 13.31
N GLU A 102 -28.29 -2.36 14.20
CA GLU A 102 -28.46 -2.57 15.64
C GLU A 102 -29.36 -1.51 16.29
N ARG A 103 -29.57 -0.39 15.57
CA ARG A 103 -30.42 0.74 15.97
C ARG A 103 -31.26 1.20 14.78
N PRO A 104 -32.46 1.80 15.00
CA PRO A 104 -33.32 2.27 13.91
C PRO A 104 -32.68 3.31 12.97
N ASP A 105 -31.62 3.97 13.41
CA ASP A 105 -30.83 4.97 12.69
C ASP A 105 -29.44 4.47 12.27
N GLY A 106 -29.09 3.21 12.54
CA GLY A 106 -27.81 2.64 12.13
C GLY A 106 -27.74 2.50 10.62
N ASN A 107 -26.58 2.82 10.02
CA ASN A 107 -26.29 2.52 8.63
C ASN A 107 -25.70 1.09 8.54
N PRO A 108 -26.44 0.09 8.04
CA PRO A 108 -25.96 -1.28 7.93
C PRO A 108 -25.20 -1.54 6.64
N GLU A 109 -24.89 -0.51 5.84
CA GLU A 109 -24.21 -0.68 4.56
C GLU A 109 -22.81 -1.25 4.74
N ALA A 110 -22.34 -1.98 3.74
CA ALA A 110 -20.99 -2.52 3.78
C ALA A 110 -19.96 -1.39 3.62
N ASN A 111 -18.91 -1.42 4.43
CA ASN A 111 -17.73 -0.60 4.29
C ASN A 111 -16.55 -1.52 3.95
N VAL A 112 -16.28 -1.74 2.67
CA VAL A 112 -15.31 -2.76 2.20
C VAL A 112 -14.15 -2.11 1.48
N ASP A 113 -13.01 -2.77 1.38
CA ASP A 113 -11.88 -2.29 0.58
C ASP A 113 -11.84 -3.06 -0.74
N GLY A 114 -11.77 -2.34 -1.86
CA GLY A 114 -11.76 -3.02 -3.16
C GLY A 114 -12.26 -2.20 -4.34
N GLY A 115 -12.52 -2.88 -5.46
CA GLY A 115 -13.00 -2.26 -6.71
C GLY A 115 -12.01 -1.24 -7.30
N SER A 116 -10.73 -1.36 -6.96
CA SER A 116 -9.73 -0.30 -7.14
C SER A 116 -8.77 -0.59 -8.28
N ILE A 117 -8.19 0.47 -8.85
CA ILE A 117 -7.22 0.37 -9.94
C ILE A 117 -5.91 1.01 -9.51
N VAL A 118 -4.82 0.23 -9.53
CA VAL A 118 -3.45 0.69 -9.34
C VAL A 118 -2.74 0.60 -10.68
N ALA A 119 -2.62 1.72 -11.39
CA ALA A 119 -2.13 1.68 -12.77
C ALA A 119 -1.07 2.72 -13.12
N LYS A 120 -0.09 2.33 -13.94
CA LYS A 120 0.90 3.26 -14.53
C LYS A 120 1.67 4.08 -13.50
N ASN A 121 1.80 3.58 -12.27
CA ASN A 121 2.63 4.21 -11.25
C ASN A 121 4.09 3.76 -11.40
N MET A 122 5.01 4.60 -10.94
CA MET A 122 6.42 4.28 -10.87
C MET A 122 6.85 4.25 -9.40
N VAL A 123 7.47 3.16 -8.98
CA VAL A 123 8.20 3.06 -7.72
C VAL A 123 9.68 2.96 -8.05
N SER A 124 10.50 3.84 -7.48
CA SER A 124 11.95 3.87 -7.72
C SER A 124 12.72 4.09 -6.42
N ASP A 125 13.99 3.69 -6.43
CA ASP A 125 14.90 3.93 -5.31
C ASP A 125 14.34 3.40 -3.97
N PHE A 126 13.53 2.34 -4.01
CA PHE A 126 12.87 1.81 -2.83
C PHE A 126 13.90 1.34 -1.78
N GLY A 127 13.69 1.73 -0.52
CA GLY A 127 14.64 1.49 0.57
C GLY A 127 15.90 2.38 0.54
N TYR A 128 15.99 3.34 -0.37
CA TYR A 128 17.02 4.40 -0.36
C TYR A 128 16.53 5.70 0.31
N GLY A 129 15.41 5.65 1.03
CA GLY A 129 14.91 6.74 1.85
C GLY A 129 15.74 7.00 3.10
N ASN A 130 15.48 8.14 3.73
CA ASN A 130 16.21 8.61 4.90
C ASN A 130 15.93 7.77 6.17
N SER A 131 14.90 6.94 6.14
CA SER A 131 14.43 6.15 7.29
C SER A 131 14.56 4.65 7.08
N ASN A 132 15.29 4.22 6.05
CA ASN A 132 15.61 2.83 5.80
C ASN A 132 16.27 2.13 7.00
N TRP A 133 17.04 2.83 7.83
CA TRP A 133 17.70 2.20 8.98
C TRP A 133 16.72 1.68 10.06
N ILE A 134 15.45 2.13 10.02
CA ILE A 134 14.43 1.75 11.02
C ILE A 134 13.80 0.39 10.68
N TRP A 135 13.61 0.07 9.41
CA TRP A 135 12.63 -0.95 8.98
C TRP A 135 13.25 -2.26 8.43
N GLY A 136 14.57 -2.45 8.46
CA GLY A 136 15.23 -3.69 7.99
C GLY A 136 15.10 -3.97 6.48
N ASN A 137 15.00 -5.23 6.03
CA ASN A 137 14.83 -5.56 4.59
C ASN A 137 13.51 -6.30 4.28
N GLU A 138 12.69 -6.59 5.30
CA GLU A 138 11.43 -7.31 5.17
C GLU A 138 10.31 -6.37 4.71
N ARG A 139 10.35 -5.95 3.45
CA ARG A 139 9.50 -4.88 2.91
C ARG A 139 9.08 -5.13 1.47
N TYR A 140 8.00 -4.48 1.06
CA TYR A 140 7.30 -4.77 -0.20
C TYR A 140 6.87 -3.47 -0.89
N PRO A 141 7.47 -3.10 -2.04
CA PRO A 141 7.10 -1.90 -2.77
C PRO A 141 5.61 -1.81 -3.11
N PHE A 142 4.99 -2.95 -3.45
CA PHE A 142 3.54 -3.09 -3.55
C PHE A 142 3.07 -4.16 -2.56
N GLU A 143 2.11 -3.83 -1.70
CA GLU A 143 1.53 -4.75 -0.74
C GLU A 143 0.01 -4.71 -0.81
N PHE A 144 -0.58 -5.89 -0.90
CA PHE A 144 -2.01 -6.14 -0.84
C PHE A 144 -2.24 -7.05 0.37
N SER A 145 -2.58 -6.44 1.49
CA SER A 145 -2.55 -7.12 2.79
C SER A 145 -3.90 -7.71 3.19
N ALA A 146 -3.86 -8.69 4.10
CA ALA A 146 -5.05 -9.21 4.76
C ALA A 146 -5.66 -8.15 5.68
N GLY A 147 -6.92 -8.35 6.08
CA GLY A 147 -7.59 -7.49 7.07
C GLY A 147 -6.85 -7.40 8.40
N GLN A 148 -7.18 -6.40 9.21
CA GLN A 148 -6.61 -6.21 10.55
C GLN A 148 -7.37 -7.00 11.63
N MET A 149 -8.65 -7.28 11.40
CA MET A 149 -9.52 -8.05 12.28
C MET A 149 -10.11 -9.28 11.57
N PRO A 150 -10.46 -10.37 12.28
CA PRO A 150 -10.97 -11.60 11.65
C PRO A 150 -12.32 -11.42 10.92
N ASP A 151 -13.11 -10.45 11.34
CA ASP A 151 -14.39 -10.10 10.75
C ASP A 151 -14.28 -9.11 9.58
N ASP A 152 -13.13 -8.49 9.38
CA ASP A 152 -12.87 -7.63 8.21
C ASP A 152 -13.17 -8.42 6.92
N PRO A 153 -13.91 -7.82 5.98
CA PRO A 153 -14.01 -8.33 4.62
C PRO A 153 -12.63 -8.33 3.95
N PRO A 154 -12.32 -9.30 3.07
CA PRO A 154 -11.06 -9.28 2.34
C PRO A 154 -11.01 -8.08 1.39
N LEU A 155 -9.79 -7.60 1.11
CA LEU A 155 -9.55 -6.72 -0.03
C LEU A 155 -10.00 -7.45 -1.30
N SER A 156 -10.80 -6.80 -2.14
CA SER A 156 -11.41 -7.48 -3.30
C SER A 156 -11.31 -6.67 -4.59
N ASP A 157 -11.27 -7.37 -5.73
CA ASP A 157 -11.46 -6.78 -7.06
C ASP A 157 -10.49 -5.62 -7.37
N VAL A 158 -9.19 -5.92 -7.37
CA VAL A 158 -8.13 -4.94 -7.62
C VAL A 158 -7.42 -5.24 -8.94
N ILE A 159 -7.32 -4.23 -9.81
CA ILE A 159 -6.52 -4.31 -11.03
C ILE A 159 -5.20 -3.58 -10.79
N VAL A 160 -4.10 -4.29 -11.01
CA VAL A 160 -2.73 -3.77 -10.93
C VAL A 160 -2.10 -3.83 -12.31
N GLU A 161 -2.07 -2.70 -13.03
CA GLU A 161 -1.68 -2.69 -14.44
C GLU A 161 -0.63 -1.64 -14.84
N GLY A 162 0.38 -2.07 -15.60
CA GLY A 162 1.28 -1.13 -16.27
C GLY A 162 2.19 -0.36 -15.31
N ASN A 163 2.36 -0.81 -14.08
CA ASN A 163 3.23 -0.19 -13.09
C ASN A 163 4.69 -0.59 -13.32
N ILE A 164 5.59 0.27 -12.87
CA ILE A 164 7.04 0.05 -12.93
C ILE A 164 7.60 0.05 -11.52
N LEU A 165 8.37 -0.97 -11.18
CA LEU A 165 9.29 -0.95 -10.05
C LEU A 165 10.71 -1.04 -10.59
N TYR A 166 11.51 -0.02 -10.29
CA TYR A 166 12.88 0.09 -10.76
C TYR A 166 13.85 0.10 -9.58
N ASP A 167 14.71 -0.92 -9.48
CA ASP A 167 15.78 -0.96 -8.49
C ASP A 167 17.08 -0.39 -9.09
N PRO A 168 17.54 0.79 -8.64
CA PRO A 168 18.80 1.36 -9.12
C PRO A 168 20.03 0.54 -8.68
N GLY A 169 19.89 -0.36 -7.69
CA GLY A 169 20.98 -1.21 -7.21
C GLY A 169 21.63 -2.04 -8.32
N ARG A 170 20.82 -2.47 -9.31
CA ARG A 170 21.28 -3.27 -10.46
C ARG A 170 22.20 -2.53 -11.43
N ASP A 171 22.06 -1.21 -11.53
CA ASP A 171 22.85 -0.38 -12.45
C ASP A 171 24.18 0.07 -11.82
N GLY A 172 24.31 -0.14 -10.51
CA GLY A 172 25.42 0.34 -9.71
C GLY A 172 25.10 1.71 -9.08
N ILE A 173 25.31 1.78 -7.78
CA ILE A 173 25.19 3.00 -6.99
C ILE A 173 26.56 3.39 -6.43
N LEU A 174 26.70 4.62 -5.95
CA LEU A 174 27.92 5.01 -5.22
C LEU A 174 27.82 4.53 -3.77
N VAL A 175 28.67 3.57 -3.41
CA VAL A 175 28.92 3.16 -2.01
C VAL A 175 30.30 3.67 -1.64
N GLU A 176 30.38 4.58 -0.66
CA GLU A 176 31.63 5.22 -0.23
C GLU A 176 32.41 5.85 -1.41
N GLY A 177 31.67 6.46 -2.36
CA GLY A 177 32.23 7.11 -3.55
C GLY A 177 32.68 6.15 -4.67
N LYS A 178 32.46 4.84 -4.53
CA LYS A 178 32.80 3.85 -5.56
C LYS A 178 31.53 3.25 -6.17
N PRO A 179 31.44 3.12 -7.50
CA PRO A 179 30.35 2.40 -8.14
C PRO A 179 30.32 0.94 -7.69
N GLN A 180 29.16 0.49 -7.21
CA GLN A 180 28.94 -0.88 -6.78
C GLN A 180 27.51 -1.31 -7.12
N VAL A 181 27.38 -2.45 -7.78
CA VAL A 181 26.09 -3.15 -7.91
C VAL A 181 25.73 -3.75 -6.55
N VAL A 182 24.55 -3.43 -6.04
CA VAL A 182 24.07 -3.89 -4.72
C VAL A 182 22.75 -4.63 -4.89
N PRO A 183 22.43 -5.58 -4.00
CA PRO A 183 21.14 -6.24 -4.04
C PRO A 183 19.99 -5.25 -3.76
N PRO A 184 18.76 -5.57 -4.24
CA PRO A 184 17.57 -4.81 -3.90
C PRO A 184 17.35 -4.71 -2.38
N ARG A 185 16.74 -3.62 -1.92
CA ARG A 185 16.43 -3.38 -0.50
C ARG A 185 15.01 -3.83 -0.09
N TYR A 186 14.50 -4.83 -0.78
CA TYR A 186 13.19 -5.43 -0.56
C TYR A 186 13.21 -6.94 -0.85
N LEU A 187 12.24 -7.67 -0.30
CA LEU A 187 12.18 -9.14 -0.45
C LEU A 187 11.61 -9.54 -1.80
N VAL A 188 10.44 -9.02 -2.13
CA VAL A 188 9.75 -9.23 -3.40
C VAL A 188 9.11 -7.92 -3.83
N ALA A 189 8.91 -7.71 -5.13
CA ALA A 189 8.28 -6.51 -5.65
C ALA A 189 6.83 -6.37 -5.18
N VAL A 190 6.13 -7.51 -5.11
CA VAL A 190 4.70 -7.58 -4.75
C VAL A 190 4.47 -8.62 -3.67
N GLU A 191 3.79 -8.22 -2.61
CA GLU A 191 3.23 -9.12 -1.60
C GLU A 191 1.70 -9.12 -1.73
N VAL A 192 1.12 -10.31 -1.77
CA VAL A 192 -0.31 -10.53 -1.54
C VAL A 192 -0.44 -11.49 -0.37
N SER A 193 -1.01 -10.99 0.72
CA SER A 193 -1.07 -11.73 1.97
C SER A 193 -1.99 -12.94 1.84
N PRO A 194 -1.57 -14.13 2.32
CA PRO A 194 -2.46 -15.28 2.38
C PRO A 194 -3.48 -15.11 3.52
N ASP A 195 -4.53 -15.93 3.49
CA ASP A 195 -5.31 -16.20 4.69
C ASP A 195 -4.38 -16.66 5.82
N ASN A 196 -4.64 -16.21 7.06
CA ASN A 196 -3.80 -16.55 8.19
C ASN A 196 -4.55 -17.36 9.28
N PRO A 197 -3.80 -18.06 10.18
CA PRO A 197 -4.41 -18.86 11.24
C PRO A 197 -5.21 -18.07 12.28
N ALA A 198 -5.06 -16.74 12.33
CA ALA A 198 -5.84 -15.86 13.20
C ALA A 198 -7.22 -15.52 12.58
N GLY A 199 -7.53 -16.03 11.39
CA GLY A 199 -8.79 -15.80 10.69
C GLY A 199 -8.80 -14.52 9.85
N LEU A 200 -7.66 -13.84 9.68
CA LEU A 200 -7.55 -12.71 8.76
C LEU A 200 -7.62 -13.24 7.34
N LYS A 201 -8.53 -12.67 6.54
CA LYS A 201 -8.76 -13.07 5.16
C LYS A 201 -7.81 -12.30 4.25
N GLY A 202 -7.07 -13.04 3.42
CA GLY A 202 -6.22 -12.48 2.38
C GLY A 202 -7.03 -11.85 1.25
N PRO A 203 -6.39 -11.04 0.39
CA PRO A 203 -7.09 -10.44 -0.74
C PRO A 203 -7.62 -11.47 -1.73
N VAL A 204 -8.73 -11.12 -2.39
CA VAL A 204 -9.39 -11.94 -3.42
C VAL A 204 -9.49 -11.15 -4.73
N ASN A 205 -9.33 -11.85 -5.85
CA ASN A 205 -9.43 -11.26 -7.19
C ASN A 205 -8.50 -10.03 -7.42
N VAL A 206 -7.23 -10.17 -7.05
CA VAL A 206 -6.18 -9.20 -7.41
C VAL A 206 -5.56 -9.64 -8.73
N ILE A 207 -5.69 -8.83 -9.77
CA ILE A 207 -5.28 -9.14 -11.14
C ILE A 207 -4.07 -8.29 -11.50
N PHE A 208 -2.97 -8.94 -11.92
CA PHE A 208 -1.76 -8.27 -12.38
C PHE A 208 -1.63 -8.36 -13.90
N ALA A 209 -1.41 -7.22 -14.56
CA ALA A 209 -1.18 -7.18 -16.00
C ALA A 209 -0.13 -6.14 -16.40
N ASN A 210 0.70 -6.45 -17.39
CA ASN A 210 1.62 -5.54 -18.07
C ASN A 210 2.57 -4.76 -17.14
N ASN A 211 2.89 -5.30 -15.96
CA ASN A 211 3.78 -4.62 -14.99
C ASN A 211 5.25 -4.97 -15.26
N LEU A 212 6.14 -4.01 -15.07
CA LEU A 212 7.59 -4.19 -15.12
C LEU A 212 8.17 -4.08 -13.72
N PHE A 213 8.35 -5.22 -13.07
CA PHE A 213 8.83 -5.27 -11.69
C PHE A 213 10.21 -5.90 -11.60
N ASP A 214 11.19 -5.09 -11.19
CA ASP A 214 12.50 -5.61 -10.83
C ASP A 214 12.38 -6.56 -9.62
N PRO A 215 12.98 -7.77 -9.68
CA PRO A 215 12.86 -8.74 -8.60
C PRO A 215 13.55 -8.23 -7.34
N GLY A 216 12.96 -8.56 -6.18
CA GLY A 216 13.62 -8.41 -4.89
C GLY A 216 14.59 -9.56 -4.60
N THR A 217 15.13 -9.58 -3.39
CA THR A 217 16.08 -10.63 -2.94
C THR A 217 15.51 -12.06 -2.93
N GLN A 218 14.19 -12.21 -3.00
CA GLN A 218 13.47 -13.49 -3.01
C GLN A 218 12.60 -13.68 -4.28
N GLY A 219 12.71 -12.79 -5.28
CA GLY A 219 11.96 -12.87 -6.54
C GLY A 219 10.98 -11.71 -6.76
N VAL A 220 10.03 -11.88 -7.69
CA VAL A 220 9.11 -10.80 -8.08
C VAL A 220 7.90 -10.72 -7.14
N SER A 221 7.29 -11.85 -6.78
CA SER A 221 6.05 -11.84 -6.00
C SER A 221 6.03 -12.90 -4.91
N LYS A 222 5.15 -12.69 -3.93
CA LYS A 222 4.74 -13.69 -2.95
C LYS A 222 3.21 -13.72 -2.87
N PRO A 223 2.55 -14.86 -3.15
CA PRO A 223 3.11 -16.10 -3.72
C PRO A 223 3.83 -15.92 -5.08
N PRO A 224 4.82 -16.79 -5.40
CA PRO A 224 5.71 -16.64 -6.55
C PRO A 224 5.03 -16.78 -7.92
N ASP A 225 3.86 -17.42 -7.99
CA ASP A 225 3.12 -17.66 -9.23
C ASP A 225 2.08 -16.58 -9.56
N LEU A 226 1.95 -15.54 -8.73
CA LEU A 226 0.99 -14.45 -8.96
C LEU A 226 1.30 -13.67 -10.24
N ILE A 227 2.59 -13.48 -10.52
CA ILE A 227 3.09 -12.64 -11.59
C ILE A 227 3.97 -13.53 -12.47
N GLN A 228 3.38 -14.59 -13.03
CA GLN A 228 4.09 -15.41 -14.01
C GLN A 228 4.23 -14.63 -15.32
N LYS A 229 5.50 -14.48 -15.72
CA LYS A 229 6.05 -13.94 -16.99
C LYS A 229 5.00 -13.64 -18.07
N GLN A 230 4.65 -12.36 -18.20
CA GLN A 230 4.13 -11.79 -19.44
C GLN A 230 5.28 -11.44 -20.38
#